data_AF-A0A433DJQ3-F1
#
_entry.id   AF-A0A433DJQ3-F1
#
_cell.length_a   1.000
_cell.length_b   1.000
_cell.length_c   1.000
_cell.angle_alpha   90.00
_cell.angle_beta   90.00
_cell.angle_gamma   90.00
#
_symmetry.space_group_name_H-M   'P 1'
#
loop_
_entity.id
_entity.type
_entity.pdbx_description
1 polymer ?
#
loop_
_entity_poly.entity_id
_entity_poly.type
_entity_poly.pdbx_seq_one_letter_code
_entity_poly.pdbx_strand_id
1 'polypeptide(L)'
;MKNSILFLATTLGASVVATPIHFTSNSAVENINPSGMQTAIAITINGNAVVSGSLRSNDRISTGEYVQIDGMANSGSDCHPNGLVGRDNNGVLFSCQFGVWQKVGGSINTVVRHNSDRGYRWPKSEVSCASHEKVMGGGSSCYQEGGMIWILKSAPSGNGWFTQCDGGLENKWGTAEVWVICAY
;
A
#
# COMPACT_ATOMS: atom_id res chain seq x y z
N MET A 1 -58.08 -11.72 14.06
CA MET A 1 -57.79 -10.58 13.17
C MET A 1 -58.11 -11.03 11.75
N LYS A 2 -58.89 -10.23 10.99
CA LYS A 2 -59.52 -10.63 9.72
C LYS A 2 -58.48 -10.82 8.60
N ASN A 3 -58.44 -12.01 8.00
CA ASN A 3 -57.78 -12.22 6.70
C ASN A 3 -58.81 -11.95 5.60
N SER A 4 -58.61 -10.88 4.84
CA SER A 4 -59.35 -10.63 3.61
C SER A 4 -58.45 -11.04 2.44
N ILE A 5 -58.80 -12.15 1.77
CA ILE A 5 -58.16 -12.58 0.53
C ILE A 5 -58.95 -11.95 -0.63
N LEU A 6 -58.32 -11.05 -1.38
CA LEU A 6 -58.89 -10.45 -2.59
C LEU A 6 -58.30 -11.19 -3.81
N PHE A 7 -59.11 -12.01 -4.49
CA PHE A 7 -58.74 -12.57 -5.78
C PHE A 7 -59.20 -11.62 -6.89
N LEU A 8 -58.26 -11.08 -7.67
CA LEU A 8 -58.53 -10.62 -9.02
C LEU A 8 -57.96 -11.64 -10.00
N ALA A 9 -58.85 -12.25 -10.79
CA ALA A 9 -58.48 -13.04 -11.95
C ALA A 9 -58.83 -12.26 -13.22
N THR A 10 -57.96 -12.34 -14.23
CA THR A 10 -58.18 -12.37 -15.70
C THR A 10 -56.95 -11.80 -16.41
N THR A 11 -56.52 -12.16 -17.61
CA THR A 11 -56.60 -13.34 -18.51
C THR A 11 -55.46 -13.15 -19.51
N LEU A 12 -54.80 -14.25 -19.91
CA LEU A 12 -54.04 -14.47 -21.16
C LEU A 12 -53.17 -13.32 -21.71
N GLY A 13 -51.87 -13.38 -21.43
CA GLY A 13 -50.85 -12.60 -22.13
C GLY A 13 -49.54 -12.59 -21.37
N ALA A 14 -48.80 -13.70 -21.38
CA ALA A 14 -47.43 -13.85 -20.86
C ALA A 14 -47.05 -12.95 -19.66
N SER A 15 -47.78 -13.07 -18.55
CA SER A 15 -47.32 -12.49 -17.28
C SER A 15 -46.34 -13.46 -16.65
N VAL A 16 -45.08 -13.04 -16.49
CA VAL A 16 -44.14 -13.73 -15.62
C VAL A 16 -44.76 -13.65 -14.22
N VAL A 17 -45.31 -14.77 -13.75
CA VAL A 17 -45.80 -14.88 -12.38
C VAL A 17 -44.55 -14.93 -11.50
N ALA A 18 -44.04 -13.76 -11.12
CA ALA A 18 -43.20 -13.67 -9.94
C ALA A 18 -44.13 -13.85 -8.75
N THR A 19 -44.46 -15.09 -8.41
CA THR A 19 -45.04 -15.37 -7.09
C THR A 19 -44.01 -14.91 -6.07
N PRO A 20 -44.36 -14.03 -5.11
CA PRO A 20 -43.52 -13.83 -3.95
C PRO A 20 -43.39 -15.21 -3.29
N ILE A 21 -42.19 -15.80 -3.35
CA ILE A 21 -41.91 -17.00 -2.55
C ILE A 21 -41.92 -16.53 -1.11
N HIS A 22 -43.00 -16.86 -0.40
CA HIS A 22 -43.17 -16.52 1.01
C HIS A 22 -42.35 -17.53 1.83
N PHE A 23 -41.12 -17.18 2.18
CA PHE A 23 -40.27 -18.02 3.03
C PHE A 23 -40.76 -17.96 4.47
N THR A 24 -41.63 -18.88 4.86
CA THR A 24 -42.11 -19.00 6.25
C THR A 24 -41.26 -20.03 7.00
N SER A 25 -40.37 -19.52 7.86
CA SER A 25 -39.48 -20.26 8.77
C SER A 25 -38.32 -21.02 8.11
N ASN A 26 -37.23 -21.25 8.88
CA ASN A 26 -36.01 -21.98 8.52
C ASN A 26 -36.32 -23.24 7.71
N SER A 27 -36.44 -23.05 6.41
CA SER A 27 -36.47 -24.11 5.45
C SER A 27 -34.99 -24.36 5.19
N ALA A 28 -34.49 -25.53 5.58
CA ALA A 28 -33.26 -26.01 4.98
C ALA A 28 -33.55 -26.02 3.47
N VAL A 29 -32.97 -25.08 2.74
CA VAL A 29 -33.01 -25.12 1.28
C VAL A 29 -32.02 -26.22 0.89
N GLU A 30 -32.42 -27.47 1.12
CA GLU A 30 -31.71 -28.65 0.70
C GLU A 30 -31.86 -28.69 -0.82
N ASN A 31 -30.81 -28.29 -1.55
CA ASN A 31 -30.79 -28.14 -3.00
C ASN A 31 -31.69 -27.02 -3.56
N ILE A 32 -31.19 -25.78 -3.57
CA ILE A 32 -31.18 -25.12 -4.88
C ILE A 32 -30.07 -25.83 -5.64
N ASN A 33 -30.42 -26.76 -6.50
CA ASN A 33 -29.51 -27.25 -7.55
C ASN A 33 -29.98 -26.55 -8.83
N PRO A 34 -29.58 -25.29 -9.07
CA PRO A 34 -30.07 -24.55 -10.20
C PRO A 34 -29.16 -24.92 -11.36
N SER A 35 -29.49 -26.03 -12.03
CA SER A 35 -29.01 -26.25 -13.39
C SER A 35 -29.48 -25.14 -14.35
N GLY A 36 -30.32 -24.19 -13.90
CA GLY A 36 -30.65 -22.94 -14.56
C GLY A 36 -30.21 -21.71 -13.77
N MET A 37 -29.45 -20.82 -14.42
CA MET A 37 -29.02 -19.50 -13.91
C MET A 37 -30.16 -18.74 -13.22
N GLN A 38 -30.09 -18.59 -11.88
CA GLN A 38 -31.00 -17.71 -11.15
C GLN A 38 -30.36 -16.33 -11.02
N THR A 39 -30.79 -15.38 -11.85
CA THR A 39 -30.49 -13.95 -11.65
C THR A 39 -31.42 -13.41 -10.57
N ALA A 40 -31.03 -13.53 -9.30
CA ALA A 40 -31.73 -12.84 -8.22
C ALA A 40 -31.39 -11.34 -8.27
N ILE A 41 -32.41 -10.49 -8.27
CA ILE A 41 -32.24 -9.02 -8.31
C ILE A 41 -31.81 -8.47 -6.93
N ALA A 42 -32.13 -9.20 -5.86
CA ALA A 42 -31.64 -8.94 -4.50
C ALA A 42 -31.68 -10.25 -3.68
N ILE A 43 -30.67 -10.47 -2.84
CA ILE A 43 -30.60 -11.60 -1.89
C ILE A 43 -30.20 -11.03 -0.52
N THR A 44 -30.98 -11.33 0.51
CA THR A 44 -30.64 -11.05 1.90
C THR A 44 -30.39 -12.37 2.63
N ILE A 45 -29.17 -12.58 3.11
CA ILE A 45 -28.79 -13.76 3.91
C ILE A 45 -28.72 -13.30 5.37
N ASN A 46 -29.72 -13.65 6.17
CA ASN A 46 -29.71 -13.43 7.63
C ASN A 46 -29.06 -14.60 8.39
N GLY A 47 -28.14 -15.31 7.74
CA GLY A 47 -27.43 -16.45 8.29
C GLY A 47 -26.06 -16.07 8.86
N ASN A 48 -25.48 -16.94 9.68
CA ASN A 48 -24.22 -16.67 10.38
C ASN A 48 -22.98 -16.74 9.47
N ALA A 49 -23.07 -17.37 8.30
CA ALA A 49 -21.94 -17.57 7.40
C ALA A 49 -22.38 -17.68 5.94
N VAL A 50 -21.52 -17.21 5.04
CA VAL A 50 -21.59 -17.45 3.59
C VAL A 50 -20.32 -18.18 3.19
N VAL A 51 -20.43 -19.42 2.74
CA VAL A 51 -19.29 -20.22 2.28
C VAL A 51 -19.34 -20.27 0.75
N SER A 52 -18.36 -19.65 0.11
CA SER A 52 -18.25 -19.55 -1.36
C SER A 52 -16.79 -19.67 -1.78
N GLY A 53 -16.54 -20.15 -3.00
CA GLY A 53 -15.19 -20.16 -3.57
C GLY A 53 -14.66 -18.76 -3.91
N SER A 54 -15.53 -17.86 -4.39
CA SER A 54 -15.15 -16.48 -4.70
C SER A 54 -16.30 -15.51 -4.43
N LEU A 55 -15.96 -14.28 -4.02
CA LEU A 55 -16.88 -13.16 -3.90
C LEU A 55 -16.44 -12.05 -4.86
N ARG A 56 -17.30 -11.65 -5.80
CA ARG A 56 -17.07 -10.52 -6.70
C ARG A 56 -18.20 -9.50 -6.51
N SER A 57 -17.84 -8.26 -6.18
CA SER A 57 -18.77 -7.13 -6.10
C SER A 57 -18.47 -6.15 -7.24
N ASN A 58 -19.51 -5.62 -7.89
CA ASN A 58 -19.36 -4.55 -8.88
C ASN A 58 -19.20 -3.17 -8.23
N ASP A 59 -19.42 -3.07 -6.92
CA ASP A 59 -19.25 -1.85 -6.14
C ASP A 59 -18.43 -2.16 -4.87
N ARG A 60 -18.95 -1.92 -3.67
CA ARG A 60 -18.21 -2.07 -2.41
C ARG A 60 -18.53 -3.39 -1.71
N ILE A 61 -17.57 -3.87 -0.92
CA ILE A 61 -17.78 -4.84 0.15
C ILE A 61 -17.62 -4.07 1.46
N SER A 62 -18.64 -4.10 2.33
CA SER A 62 -18.61 -3.48 3.65
C SER A 62 -18.78 -4.56 4.71
N THR A 63 -17.81 -4.72 5.62
CA THR A 63 -17.82 -5.77 6.65
C THR A 63 -18.16 -5.25 8.05
N GLY A 64 -18.33 -3.94 8.21
CA GLY A 64 -18.63 -3.29 9.49
C GLY A 64 -17.42 -3.09 10.40
N GLU A 65 -16.56 -4.10 10.55
CA GLU A 65 -15.40 -4.04 11.45
C GLU A 65 -14.09 -4.36 10.72
N TYR A 66 -13.74 -5.64 10.55
CA TYR A 66 -12.47 -6.07 9.96
C TYR A 66 -12.67 -7.05 8.79
N VAL A 67 -11.61 -7.20 7.98
CA VAL A 67 -11.48 -8.26 6.98
C VAL A 67 -10.30 -9.14 7.41
N GLN A 68 -10.56 -10.42 7.63
CA GLN A 68 -9.51 -11.40 7.87
C GLN A 68 -9.05 -11.97 6.53
N ILE A 69 -7.75 -11.96 6.29
CA ILE A 69 -7.11 -12.54 5.10
C ILE A 69 -6.20 -13.67 5.58
N ASP A 70 -6.58 -14.90 5.28
CA ASP A 70 -5.83 -16.10 5.70
C ASP A 70 -4.62 -16.38 4.79
N GLY A 71 -4.63 -15.83 3.57
CA GLY A 71 -3.52 -15.95 2.63
C GLY A 71 -2.27 -15.22 3.12
N MET A 72 -1.12 -15.86 3.01
CA MET A 72 0.18 -15.32 3.43
C MET A 72 0.92 -14.67 2.26
N ALA A 73 1.26 -13.39 2.40
CA ALA A 73 2.11 -12.63 1.49
C ALA A 73 3.56 -12.66 1.99
N ASN A 74 4.44 -13.36 1.26
CA ASN A 74 5.85 -13.46 1.59
C ASN A 74 6.63 -12.34 0.88
N SER A 75 7.42 -11.58 1.63
CA SER A 75 8.18 -10.46 1.07
C SER A 75 9.06 -10.87 -0.11
N GLY A 76 8.91 -10.16 -1.23
CA GLY A 76 9.69 -10.38 -2.44
C GLY A 76 9.28 -11.61 -3.26
N SER A 77 8.30 -12.42 -2.82
CA SER A 77 7.80 -13.51 -3.64
C SER A 77 6.84 -13.00 -4.71
N ASP A 78 6.71 -13.77 -5.80
CA ASP A 78 5.83 -13.44 -6.92
C ASP A 78 4.37 -13.29 -6.48
N CYS A 79 3.68 -12.36 -7.13
CA CYS A 79 2.25 -12.13 -6.96
C CYS A 79 1.64 -11.60 -8.26
N HIS A 80 0.36 -11.92 -8.48
CA HIS A 80 -0.39 -11.41 -9.63
C HIS A 80 -1.89 -11.41 -9.33
N PRO A 81 -2.66 -10.42 -9.80
CA PRO A 81 -2.22 -9.19 -10.46
C PRO A 81 -1.64 -8.16 -9.47
N ASN A 82 -1.02 -7.10 -10.00
CA ASN A 82 -0.68 -5.93 -9.19
C ASN A 82 -1.94 -5.34 -8.53
N GLY A 83 -1.80 -4.90 -7.28
CA GLY A 83 -2.89 -4.31 -6.49
C GLY A 83 -3.60 -5.28 -5.55
N LEU A 84 -3.23 -6.56 -5.52
CA LEU A 84 -3.68 -7.46 -4.45
C LEU A 84 -3.17 -6.97 -3.08
N VAL A 85 -3.99 -7.17 -2.05
CA VAL A 85 -3.66 -6.84 -0.65
C VAL A 85 -3.63 -8.13 0.15
N GLY A 86 -2.64 -8.27 1.03
CA GLY A 86 -2.45 -9.45 1.87
C GLY A 86 -1.69 -9.13 3.16
N ARG A 87 -1.33 -10.16 3.92
CA ARG A 87 -0.53 -10.00 5.14
C ARG A 87 0.51 -11.10 5.30
N ASP A 88 1.57 -10.85 6.06
CA ASP A 88 2.51 -11.88 6.48
C ASP A 88 2.05 -12.61 7.76
N ASN A 89 2.86 -13.56 8.27
CA ASN A 89 2.58 -14.28 9.52
C ASN A 89 2.48 -13.40 10.76
N ASN A 90 3.11 -12.23 10.75
CA ASN A 90 3.10 -11.28 11.86
C ASN A 90 1.95 -10.28 11.76
N GLY A 91 1.13 -10.35 10.70
CA GLY A 91 0.02 -9.43 10.46
C GLY A 91 0.46 -8.11 9.81
N VAL A 92 1.70 -8.01 9.30
CA VAL A 92 2.13 -6.84 8.53
C VAL A 92 1.39 -6.81 7.21
N LEU A 93 0.85 -5.65 6.83
CA LEU A 93 0.13 -5.46 5.58
C LEU A 93 1.08 -5.46 4.38
N PHE A 94 0.68 -6.13 3.31
CA PHE A 94 1.40 -6.21 2.05
C PHE A 94 0.51 -5.84 0.88
N SER A 95 1.13 -5.33 -0.18
CA SER A 95 0.52 -5.06 -1.48
C SER A 95 1.36 -5.67 -2.59
N CYS A 96 0.70 -6.28 -3.56
CA CYS A 96 1.33 -6.79 -4.76
C CYS A 96 1.71 -5.62 -5.67
N GLN A 97 2.99 -5.35 -5.81
CA GLN A 97 3.52 -4.23 -6.58
C GLN A 97 4.60 -4.73 -7.53
N PHE A 98 4.48 -4.38 -8.81
CA PHE A 98 5.42 -4.79 -9.86
C PHE A 98 5.68 -6.31 -9.90
N GLY A 99 4.65 -7.11 -9.62
CA GLY A 99 4.71 -8.57 -9.65
C GLY A 99 5.27 -9.22 -8.38
N VAL A 100 5.57 -8.46 -7.33
CA VAL A 100 6.10 -8.99 -6.06
C VAL A 100 5.38 -8.42 -4.83
N TRP A 101 5.30 -9.22 -3.77
CA TRP A 101 4.74 -8.78 -2.50
C TRP A 101 5.66 -7.80 -1.78
N GLN A 102 5.18 -6.58 -1.54
CA GLN A 102 5.91 -5.53 -0.83
C GLN A 102 5.15 -5.08 0.42
N LYS A 103 5.88 -4.79 1.50
CA LYS A 103 5.31 -4.28 2.75
C LYS A 103 4.65 -2.92 2.51
N VAL A 104 3.42 -2.76 2.98
CA VAL A 104 2.72 -1.47 3.00
C VAL A 104 3.12 -0.74 4.27
N GLY A 105 3.75 0.43 4.14
CA GLY A 105 4.13 1.27 5.27
C GLY A 105 5.27 0.72 6.15
N GLY A 106 6.02 -0.28 5.69
CA GLY A 106 7.30 -0.62 6.31
C GLY A 106 8.28 0.54 6.16
N SER A 107 9.07 0.82 7.20
CA SER A 107 10.09 1.88 7.23
C SER A 107 10.73 2.05 5.86
N ILE A 108 10.75 3.29 5.34
CA ILE A 108 11.65 3.65 4.24
C ILE A 108 13.01 3.13 4.68
N ASN A 109 13.54 2.13 3.98
CA ASN A 109 14.80 1.56 4.39
C ASN A 109 15.88 2.57 4.03
N THR A 110 16.25 3.36 5.03
CA THR A 110 17.19 4.45 4.84
C THR A 110 18.61 3.96 4.99
N VAL A 111 19.43 4.24 3.99
CA VAL A 111 20.87 4.04 4.04
C VAL A 111 21.52 5.41 4.13
N VAL A 112 22.37 5.63 5.14
CA VAL A 112 23.17 6.85 5.23
C VAL A 112 24.54 6.58 4.64
N ARG A 113 24.92 7.40 3.66
CA ARG A 113 26.26 7.37 3.05
C ARG A 113 26.98 8.66 3.40
N HIS A 114 28.30 8.56 3.55
CA HIS A 114 29.15 9.64 4.01
C HIS A 114 30.41 9.73 3.14
N ASN A 115 30.84 10.95 2.86
CA ASN A 115 32.17 11.23 2.33
C ASN A 115 32.78 12.44 3.06
N SER A 116 34.11 12.50 3.10
CA SER A 116 34.87 13.56 3.74
C SER A 116 36.11 13.87 2.91
N ASP A 117 36.22 15.13 2.48
CA ASP A 117 37.33 15.60 1.65
C ASP A 117 38.00 16.84 2.26
N ARG A 118 39.31 16.93 2.07
CA ARG A 118 40.11 18.08 2.51
C ARG A 118 40.45 18.98 1.34
N GLY A 119 40.45 20.29 1.59
CA GLY A 119 40.75 21.29 0.59
C GLY A 119 41.35 22.53 1.22
N TYR A 120 42.25 23.17 0.47
CA TYR A 120 42.83 24.44 0.86
C TYR A 120 41.86 25.57 0.55
N ARG A 121 41.54 26.41 1.55
CA ARG A 121 40.62 27.56 1.48
C ARG A 121 39.15 27.28 1.14
N TRP A 122 38.85 26.32 0.27
CA TRP A 122 37.49 26.00 -0.23
C TRP A 122 37.25 24.49 -0.33
N PRO A 123 37.23 23.74 0.79
CA PRO A 123 36.98 22.30 0.75
C PRO A 123 35.55 22.02 0.26
N LYS A 124 35.42 20.95 -0.53
CA LYS A 124 34.16 20.49 -1.11
C LYS A 124 34.15 18.96 -1.09
N SER A 125 32.98 18.38 -0.91
CA SER A 125 32.80 16.92 -0.94
C SER A 125 31.44 16.58 -1.54
N GLU A 126 31.34 15.39 -2.14
CA GLU A 126 30.10 14.85 -2.69
C GLU A 126 30.00 13.37 -2.36
N VAL A 127 28.78 12.90 -2.12
CA VAL A 127 28.48 11.48 -1.93
C VAL A 127 27.15 11.15 -2.61
N SER A 128 27.07 9.99 -3.26
CA SER A 128 25.87 9.54 -3.97
C SER A 128 25.28 8.27 -3.38
N CYS A 129 23.97 8.13 -3.52
CA CYS A 129 23.27 6.87 -3.32
C CYS A 129 23.67 5.82 -4.37
N ALA A 130 23.48 4.54 -4.06
CA ALA A 130 23.66 3.48 -5.06
C ALA A 130 22.64 3.62 -6.20
N SER A 131 22.89 2.95 -7.33
CA SER A 131 22.03 3.04 -8.52
C SER A 131 20.57 2.60 -8.30
N HIS A 132 20.36 1.68 -7.36
CA HIS A 132 19.04 1.16 -6.97
C HIS A 132 18.40 1.92 -5.80
N GLU A 133 19.03 2.99 -5.32
CA GLU A 133 18.54 3.84 -4.25
C GLU A 133 18.14 5.23 -4.79
N LYS A 134 17.33 5.97 -4.04
CA LYS A 134 16.94 7.35 -4.31
C LYS A 134 17.33 8.27 -3.16
N VAL A 135 17.86 9.46 -3.49
CA VAL A 135 18.14 10.50 -2.51
C VAL A 135 16.85 11.00 -1.85
N MET A 136 16.83 10.98 -0.51
CA MET A 136 15.72 11.47 0.31
C MET A 136 16.06 12.79 1.02
N GLY A 137 17.35 13.07 1.17
CA GLY A 137 17.86 14.23 1.87
C GLY A 137 19.35 14.10 2.16
N GLY A 138 19.90 15.04 2.90
CA GLY A 138 21.30 15.00 3.28
C GLY A 138 21.69 16.16 4.19
N GLY A 139 22.96 16.22 4.51
CA GLY A 139 23.52 17.18 5.46
C GLY A 139 24.99 17.42 5.19
N SER A 140 25.51 18.47 5.83
CA SER A 140 26.90 18.89 5.68
C SER A 140 27.47 19.39 6.99
N SER A 141 28.78 19.25 7.14
CA SER A 141 29.56 19.86 8.22
C SER A 141 30.87 20.36 7.65
N CYS A 142 31.33 21.51 8.16
CA CYS A 142 32.57 22.13 7.71
C CYS A 142 33.40 22.54 8.93
N TYR A 143 34.67 22.14 8.95
CA TYR A 143 35.57 22.47 10.05
C TYR A 143 37.03 22.62 9.63
N GLN A 144 37.81 23.28 10.48
CA GLN A 144 39.24 23.55 10.36
C GLN A 144 39.95 23.33 11.70
N GLU A 145 41.28 23.44 11.68
CA GLU A 145 42.09 23.53 12.90
C GLU A 145 41.75 24.84 13.64
N GLY A 146 40.90 24.73 14.66
CA GLY A 146 40.34 25.88 15.39
C GLY A 146 38.82 25.83 15.58
N GLY A 147 38.11 24.96 14.84
CA GLY A 147 36.67 24.72 15.04
C GLY A 147 35.84 24.66 13.76
N MET A 148 34.54 24.85 13.90
CA MET A 148 33.57 24.83 12.80
C MET A 148 33.71 26.09 11.93
N ILE A 149 33.53 25.92 10.63
CA ILE A 149 33.54 27.00 9.62
C ILE A 149 32.23 26.99 8.83
N TRP A 150 32.06 27.97 7.93
CA TRP A 150 30.80 28.20 7.24
C TRP A 150 30.55 27.20 6.11
N ILE A 151 29.30 26.73 6.01
CA ILE A 151 28.80 26.00 4.86
C ILE A 151 28.30 27.04 3.83
N LEU A 152 28.87 27.04 2.64
CA LEU A 152 28.38 27.86 1.52
C LEU A 152 27.25 27.18 0.78
N LYS A 153 27.36 25.87 0.60
CA LYS A 153 26.37 25.07 -0.13
C LYS A 153 26.22 23.71 0.53
N SER A 154 24.97 23.32 0.78
CA SER A 154 24.57 21.98 1.17
C SER A 154 23.27 21.70 0.43
N ALA A 155 23.34 20.91 -0.63
CA ALA A 155 22.20 20.72 -1.53
C ALA A 155 22.26 19.35 -2.23
N PRO A 156 21.11 18.85 -2.73
CA PRO A 156 21.09 17.71 -3.62
C PRO A 156 21.98 17.94 -4.85
N SER A 157 22.68 16.89 -5.27
CA SER A 157 23.46 16.84 -6.51
C SER A 157 23.28 15.48 -7.16
N GLY A 158 22.56 15.42 -8.28
CA GLY A 158 22.16 14.16 -8.90
C GLY A 158 21.40 13.23 -7.94
N ASN A 159 21.85 11.98 -7.82
CA ASN A 159 21.35 11.01 -6.83
C ASN A 159 22.12 11.06 -5.50
N GLY A 160 22.62 12.24 -5.13
CA GLY A 160 23.54 12.43 -4.03
C GLY A 160 23.37 13.76 -3.31
N TRP A 161 24.32 14.05 -2.42
CA TRP A 161 24.41 15.30 -1.70
C TRP A 161 25.79 15.91 -1.89
N PHE A 162 25.81 17.22 -2.12
CA PHE A 162 27.02 18.00 -2.32
C PHE A 162 27.18 19.01 -1.20
N THR A 163 28.43 19.19 -0.77
CA THR A 163 28.82 20.25 0.16
C THR A 163 29.97 21.10 -0.36
N GLN A 164 29.93 22.38 -0.03
CA GLN A 164 31.04 23.31 -0.19
C GLN A 164 31.14 24.20 1.03
N CYS A 165 32.34 24.33 1.55
CA CYS A 165 32.66 25.12 2.73
C CYS A 165 33.42 26.40 2.37
N ASP A 166 33.29 27.43 3.19
CA ASP A 166 34.18 28.58 3.23
C ASP A 166 35.23 28.39 4.31
N GLY A 167 36.49 28.25 3.89
CA GLY A 167 37.63 28.15 4.79
C GLY A 167 37.94 29.42 5.60
N GLY A 168 37.08 30.44 5.57
CA GLY A 168 37.27 31.71 6.25
C GLY A 168 38.41 32.54 5.66
N LEU A 169 38.70 33.70 6.22
CA LEU A 169 39.77 34.58 5.71
C LEU A 169 41.19 34.00 5.90
N GLU A 170 41.31 32.87 6.59
CA GLU A 170 42.57 32.20 6.85
C GLU A 170 42.92 31.24 5.71
N ASN A 171 44.10 31.43 5.11
CA ASN A 171 44.63 30.60 4.05
C ASN A 171 45.13 29.24 4.61
N LYS A 172 44.19 28.40 5.06
CA LYS A 172 44.44 27.12 5.73
C LYS A 172 43.65 25.97 5.12
N TRP A 173 44.03 24.76 5.49
CA TRP A 173 43.34 23.52 5.12
C TRP A 173 42.07 23.34 5.96
N GLY A 174 40.96 23.01 5.32
CA GLY A 174 39.72 22.61 5.99
C GLY A 174 39.21 21.27 5.49
N THR A 175 38.20 20.76 6.19
CA THR A 175 37.51 19.51 5.89
C THR A 175 36.04 19.79 5.61
N ALA A 176 35.54 19.16 4.56
CA ALA A 176 34.15 19.17 4.15
C ALA A 176 33.58 17.76 4.32
N GLU A 177 32.64 17.60 5.25
CA GLU A 177 31.90 16.36 5.46
C GLU A 177 30.51 16.47 4.86
N VAL A 178 30.09 15.40 4.18
CA VAL A 178 28.79 15.33 3.53
C VAL A 178 28.12 14.00 3.82
N TRP A 179 26.83 14.06 4.11
CA TRP A 179 25.98 12.88 4.28
C TRP A 179 24.81 12.94 3.31
N VAL A 180 24.44 11.78 2.77
CA VAL A 180 23.21 11.59 2.01
C VAL A 180 22.37 10.49 2.65
N ILE A 181 21.08 10.73 2.76
CA ILE A 181 20.06 9.75 3.17
C ILE A 181 19.44 9.20 1.90
N CYS A 182 19.58 7.89 1.70
CA CYS A 182 19.12 7.15 0.54
C CYS A 182 17.98 6.22 0.93
N ALA A 183 17.08 5.90 0.00
CA ALA A 183 16.00 4.94 0.21
C ALA A 183 15.85 3.99 -0.99
N TYR A 184 15.27 2.82 -0.75
CA TYR A 184 14.86 1.87 -1.78
C TYR A 184 13.37 1.52 -1.66
#